data_AF-A0A9E4TKR9-F1
#
_entry.id   AF-A0A9E4TKR9-F1
#
_cell.length_a   1.000
_cell.length_b   1.000
_cell.length_c   1.000
_cell.angle_alpha   90.00
_cell.angle_beta   90.00
_cell.angle_gamma   90.00
#
_symmetry.space_group_name_H-M   'P 1'
#
loop_
_entity.id
_entity.type
_entity.pdbx_description
1 polymer ?
#
loop_
_entity_poly.entity_id
_entity_poly.type
_entity_poly.pdbx_seq_one_letter_code
_entity_poly.pdbx_strand_id
1 'polypeptide(L)'
;MSWDLVEAGSRVEAVGSIPVKSDMGGAPIGGPSFTIEPGDLGEVTLKRKAGKLQWMVIKWDRLDGRTFNLTADQFDLIKPAGN
;
A
#
# COMPACT_ATOMS: atom_id res chain seq x y z
N MET A 1 8.78 -7.69 0.13
CA MET A 1 10.01 -7.02 -0.35
C MET A 1 10.57 -6.17 0.79
N SER A 2 11.87 -5.85 0.77
CA SER A 2 12.43 -4.91 1.75
C SER A 2 11.92 -3.48 1.49
N TRP A 3 11.55 -2.77 2.55
CA TRP A 3 11.11 -1.36 2.53
C TRP A 3 12.15 -0.43 1.85
N ASP A 4 13.43 -0.78 1.92
CA ASP A 4 14.53 0.01 1.34
C ASP A 4 14.59 -0.06 -0.21
N LEU A 5 13.82 -0.94 -0.86
CA LEU A 5 13.89 -1.16 -2.31
C LEU A 5 13.09 -0.15 -3.14
N VAL A 6 12.25 0.67 -2.51
CA VAL A 6 11.38 1.62 -3.20
C VAL A 6 11.37 2.96 -2.47
N GLU A 7 11.15 4.04 -3.20
CA GLU A 7 11.03 5.40 -2.69
C GLU A 7 9.69 6.02 -3.09
N ALA A 8 9.36 7.20 -2.56
CA ALA A 8 8.21 7.94 -3.07
C ALA A 8 8.38 8.21 -4.58
N GLY A 9 7.31 7.99 -5.36
CA GLY A 9 7.31 7.99 -6.83
C GLY A 9 7.65 6.63 -7.46
N SER A 10 8.08 5.63 -6.69
CA SER A 10 8.32 4.28 -7.22
C SER A 10 7.02 3.56 -7.55
N ARG A 11 7.03 2.79 -8.65
CA ARG A 11 5.93 1.89 -9.00
C ARG A 11 6.09 0.54 -8.30
N VAL A 12 4.97 0.01 -7.83
CA VAL A 12 4.87 -1.30 -7.21
C VAL A 12 3.75 -2.11 -7.84
N GLU A 13 3.87 -3.42 -7.73
CA GLU A 13 2.84 -4.38 -8.13
C GLU A 13 2.50 -5.25 -6.91
N ALA A 14 1.22 -5.49 -6.67
CA ALA A 14 0.78 -6.46 -5.68
C ALA A 14 1.06 -7.88 -6.17
N VAL A 15 1.69 -8.70 -5.33
CA VAL A 15 1.93 -10.13 -5.62
C VAL A 15 0.96 -11.06 -4.89
N GLY A 16 0.17 -10.52 -3.96
CA GLY A 16 -0.86 -11.22 -3.21
C GLY A 16 -2.05 -10.32 -2.94
N SER A 17 -3.19 -10.90 -2.54
CA SER A 17 -4.36 -10.11 -2.16
C SER A 17 -4.13 -9.41 -0.83
N ILE A 18 -4.35 -8.08 -0.79
CA ILE A 18 -4.16 -7.26 0.40
C ILE A 18 -5.50 -6.65 0.80
N PRO A 19 -6.10 -7.06 1.93
CA PRO A 19 -7.28 -6.40 2.44
C PRO A 19 -6.90 -5.03 2.99
N VAL A 20 -7.48 -3.97 2.44
CA VAL A 20 -7.26 -2.59 2.88
C VAL A 20 -8.58 -1.93 3.24
N LYS A 21 -8.55 -1.18 4.33
CA LYS A 21 -9.70 -0.39 4.79
C LYS A 21 -9.40 1.07 4.52
N SER A 22 -10.40 1.81 4.07
CA SER A 22 -10.32 3.27 4.13
C SER A 22 -10.43 3.67 5.60
N ASP A 23 -9.29 3.83 6.27
CA ASP A 23 -9.22 4.53 7.55
C ASP A 23 -9.48 6.02 7.30
N MET A 24 -10.76 6.37 7.11
CA MET A 24 -11.21 7.72 7.41
C MET A 24 -11.25 7.85 8.94
N GLY A 25 -10.13 8.32 9.49
CA GLY A 25 -9.91 8.73 10.88
C GLY A 25 -11.05 8.50 11.88
N GLY A 26 -11.04 7.34 12.53
CA GLY A 26 -11.66 7.17 13.84
C GLY A 26 -13.17 6.97 13.90
N ALA A 27 -13.86 6.69 12.79
CA ALA A 27 -15.27 6.29 12.87
C ALA A 27 -15.39 4.81 13.26
N PRO A 28 -16.04 4.47 14.40
CA PRO A 28 -16.40 3.10 14.67
C PRO A 28 -17.46 2.70 13.65
N ILE A 29 -17.35 1.49 13.09
CA ILE A 29 -18.36 0.82 12.25
C ILE A 29 -18.30 1.16 10.73
N GLY A 30 -17.81 0.21 9.93
CA GLY A 30 -18.36 -0.03 8.58
C GLY A 30 -17.80 0.73 7.37
N GLY A 31 -16.58 1.26 7.42
CA GLY A 31 -15.94 1.82 6.22
C GLY A 31 -15.84 0.79 5.07
N PRO A 32 -15.91 1.23 3.79
CA PRO A 32 -15.79 0.32 2.65
C PRO A 32 -14.47 -0.44 2.72
N SER A 33 -14.57 -1.77 2.64
CA SER A 33 -13.41 -2.65 2.56
C SER A 33 -13.05 -2.84 1.09
N PHE A 34 -11.79 -2.64 0.76
CA PHE A 34 -11.26 -2.88 -0.56
C PHE A 34 -10.25 -4.02 -0.47
N THR A 35 -10.10 -4.74 -1.57
CA THR A 35 -9.04 -5.73 -1.73
C THR A 35 -8.17 -5.27 -2.88
N ILE A 36 -6.87 -5.12 -2.64
CA ILE A 36 -5.87 -5.01 -3.69
C ILE A 36 -5.62 -6.43 -4.18
N GLU A 37 -5.70 -6.67 -5.47
CA GLU A 37 -5.56 -8.00 -6.06
C GLU A 37 -4.15 -8.20 -6.64
N PRO A 38 -3.67 -9.45 -6.78
CA PRO A 38 -2.41 -9.72 -7.45
C PRO A 38 -2.39 -9.13 -8.87
N GLY A 39 -1.29 -8.46 -9.22
CA GLY A 39 -1.12 -7.74 -10.49
C GLY A 39 -1.63 -6.29 -10.46
N ASP A 40 -2.32 -5.86 -9.41
CA ASP A 40 -2.67 -4.44 -9.26
C ASP A 40 -1.38 -3.60 -9.18
N LEU A 41 -1.37 -2.50 -9.92
CA LEU A 41 -0.27 -1.54 -9.92
C LEU A 41 -0.59 -0.36 -9.02
N GLY A 42 0.45 0.16 -8.37
CA GLY A 42 0.36 1.37 -7.57
C GLY A 42 1.64 2.19 -7.56
N GLU A 43 1.52 3.43 -7.13
CA GLU A 43 2.64 4.35 -6.91
C GLU A 43 2.78 4.63 -5.42
N VAL A 44 4.00 4.45 -4.89
CA VAL A 44 4.31 4.83 -3.52
C VAL A 44 4.27 6.34 -3.42
N THR A 45 3.30 6.91 -2.74
CA THR A 45 3.17 8.37 -2.59
C THR A 45 3.88 8.89 -1.34
N LEU A 46 4.00 8.05 -0.31
CA LEU A 46 4.68 8.41 0.92
C LEU A 46 5.30 7.19 1.59
N LYS A 47 6.52 7.37 2.10
CA LYS A 47 7.30 6.36 2.80
C LYS A 47 7.76 6.96 4.13
N ARG A 48 7.39 6.33 5.26
CA ARG A 48 7.73 6.83 6.60
C ARG A 48 8.23 5.71 7.50
N LYS A 49 9.14 6.08 8.39
CA LYS A 49 9.71 5.23 9.43
C LYS A 49 9.80 6.01 10.73
N ALA A 50 9.24 5.46 11.79
CA ALA A 50 9.30 6.00 13.15
C ALA A 50 9.81 4.91 14.10
N GLY A 51 11.12 4.93 14.36
CA GLY A 51 11.79 3.86 15.10
C GLY A 51 11.68 2.52 14.36
N LYS A 52 10.95 1.57 14.95
CA LYS A 52 10.69 0.24 14.36
C LYS A 52 9.44 0.21 13.47
N LEU A 53 8.56 1.21 13.59
CA LEU A 53 7.36 1.28 12.78
C LEU A 53 7.72 1.79 11.39
N GLN A 54 7.27 1.06 10.37
CA GLN A 54 7.46 1.41 8.97
C GLN A 54 6.11 1.29 8.29
N TRP A 55 5.78 2.30 7.48
CA TRP A 55 4.57 2.27 6.69
C TRP A 55 4.77 3.01 5.36
N MET A 56 3.99 2.59 4.38
CA MET A 56 4.02 3.13 3.02
C MET A 56 2.60 3.42 2.58
N VAL A 57 2.37 4.62 2.07
CA VAL A 57 1.11 4.98 1.43
C VAL A 57 1.26 4.78 -0.06
N ILE A 58 0.37 3.98 -0.64
CA ILE A 58 0.41 3.61 -2.05
C ILE A 58 -0.91 4.00 -2.69
N LYS A 59 -0.81 4.75 -3.79
CA LYS A 59 -1.90 5.09 -4.69
C LYS A 59 -2.09 3.94 -5.66
N TRP A 60 -3.24 3.26 -5.62
CA TRP A 60 -3.52 2.11 -6.48
C TRP A 60 -4.32 2.52 -7.71
N ASP A 61 -3.86 2.11 -8.88
CA ASP A 61 -4.45 2.52 -10.17
C ASP A 61 -5.88 1.99 -10.29
N ARG A 62 -6.12 0.72 -9.93
CA ARG A 62 -7.44 0.07 -10.03
C ARG A 62 -8.48 0.62 -9.05
N LEU A 63 -8.04 1.18 -7.92
CA LEU A 63 -8.94 1.70 -6.87
C LEU A 63 -9.23 3.18 -7.09
N ASP A 64 -9.43 3.62 -8.34
CA ASP A 64 -9.63 5.02 -8.76
C ASP A 64 -8.54 5.98 -8.23
N GLY A 65 -7.30 5.49 -8.11
CA GLY A 65 -6.20 6.28 -7.55
C GLY A 65 -6.36 6.57 -6.05
N ARG A 66 -7.11 5.74 -5.31
CA ARG A 66 -7.17 5.80 -3.85
C ARG A 66 -5.84 5.39 -3.24
N THR A 67 -5.50 6.06 -2.14
CA THR A 67 -4.30 5.78 -1.37
C THR A 67 -4.62 4.94 -0.15
N PHE A 68 -3.87 3.86 0.05
CA PHE A 68 -3.97 3.02 1.23
C PHE A 68 -2.61 2.88 1.91
N ASN A 69 -2.63 2.81 3.24
CA ASN A 69 -1.43 2.57 4.02
C ASN A 69 -1.17 1.07 4.11
N LEU A 70 0.09 0.69 3.86
CA LEU A 70 0.60 -0.65 4.10
C LEU A 70 1.54 -0.64 5.30
N THR A 71 1.42 -1.67 6.11
CA THR A 71 2.30 -1.94 7.25
C THR A 71 3.41 -2.91 6.87
N ALA A 72 4.42 -3.03 7.74
CA ALA A 72 5.62 -3.82 7.45
C ALA A 72 5.36 -5.30 7.11
N ASP A 73 4.35 -5.90 7.72
CA ASP A 73 3.88 -7.26 7.44
C ASP A 73 3.28 -7.41 6.03
N GLN A 74 2.79 -6.32 5.44
CA GLN A 74 2.20 -6.32 4.10
C GLN A 74 3.21 -6.01 3.00
N PHE A 75 4.44 -5.59 3.34
CA PHE A 75 5.46 -5.28 2.34
C PHE A 75 5.90 -6.51 1.54
N ASP A 76 5.73 -7.71 2.10
CA ASP A 76 5.97 -8.97 1.39
C ASP A 76 4.91 -9.31 0.34
N LEU A 77 3.78 -8.61 0.36
CA LEU A 77 2.70 -8.75 -0.61
C LEU A 77 2.82 -7.79 -1.81
N ILE A 78 3.91 -7.01 -1.87
CA ILE A 78 4.23 -6.13 -3.00
C ILE A 78 5.67 -6.34 -3.47
N LYS A 79 5.90 -6.06 -4.75
CA LYS A 79 7.24 -6.01 -5.37
C LYS A 79 7.41 -4.69 -6.14
N PRO A 80 8.65 -4.23 -6.40
CA PRO A 80 8.87 -3.13 -7.33
C PRO A 80 8.35 -3.53 -8.71
N ALA A 81 7.53 -2.66 -9.32
CA ALA A 81 7.13 -2.84 -10.71
C ALA A 81 8.23 -2.21 -11.58
N GLY A 82 8.80 -3.00 -12.49
CA GLY A 82 9.75 -2.49 -13.47
C GLY A 82 9.11 -1.39 -14.31
N ASN A 83 9.88 -0.37 -14.63
CA ASN A 83 9.49 0.66 -15.60
C ASN A 83 9.53 0.10 -17.02
#